data_AF-A0A0D2LMK5-F1
#
_entry.id   AF-A0A0D2LMK5-F1
#
_cell.length_a   1.000
_cell.length_b   1.000
_cell.length_c   1.000
_cell.angle_alpha   90.00
_cell.angle_beta   90.00
_cell.angle_gamma   90.00
#
_symmetry.space_group_name_H-M   'P 1'
#
loop_
_entity.id
_entity.type
_entity.pdbx_description
1 polymer ?
#
loop_
_entity_poly.entity_id
_entity_poly.type
_entity_poly.pdbx_seq_one_letter_code
_entity_poly.pdbx_strand_id
1 'polypeptide(L)'
;MRHSAPTSPNPDPPRGGVERLTFSAIWEMSRDAEILSTRFTKGVIRSRAALTYAEAQARIDDPSQTDEVTTGLRHLLSLAKKLRAGRVARGALQLASPEVKFDLADDDTHDPIDVGVYQVI
;
A
#
# COMPACT_ATOMS: atom_id res chain seq x y z
N MET A 1 -11.43 -5.37 -40.45
CA MET A 1 -10.66 -4.28 -39.83
C MET A 1 -11.22 -4.02 -38.43
N ARG A 2 -10.59 -4.52 -37.37
CA ARG A 2 -10.91 -4.13 -35.98
C ARG A 2 -9.82 -3.17 -35.55
N HIS A 3 -10.18 -1.90 -35.34
CA HIS A 3 -9.30 -0.91 -34.75
C HIS A 3 -9.08 -1.28 -33.27
N SER A 4 -7.85 -1.63 -32.91
CA SER A 4 -7.43 -1.66 -31.50
C SER A 4 -7.41 -0.23 -30.98
N ALA A 5 -8.09 0.02 -29.86
CA ALA A 5 -8.01 1.28 -29.14
C ALA A 5 -6.56 1.50 -28.65
N PRO A 6 -6.04 2.74 -28.66
CA PRO A 6 -4.73 3.01 -28.08
C PRO A 6 -4.79 2.75 -26.58
N THR A 7 -3.96 1.82 -26.11
CA THR A 7 -3.73 1.55 -24.70
C THR A 7 -3.24 2.85 -24.06
N SER A 8 -4.09 3.51 -23.27
CA SER A 8 -3.68 4.59 -22.37
C SER A 8 -2.47 4.11 -21.56
N PRO A 9 -1.34 4.84 -21.52
CA PRO A 9 -0.23 4.44 -20.67
C PRO A 9 -0.73 4.50 -19.22
N ASN A 10 -0.79 3.34 -18.56
CA ASN A 10 -0.95 3.31 -17.11
C ASN A 10 0.18 4.14 -16.50
N PRO A 11 -0.10 5.02 -15.52
CA PRO A 11 0.94 5.81 -14.90
C PRO A 11 1.97 4.87 -14.25
N ASP A 12 3.25 5.07 -14.58
CA ASP A 12 4.34 4.29 -14.01
C ASP A 12 4.25 4.28 -12.47
N PRO A 13 4.51 3.12 -11.82
CA PRO A 13 4.53 3.04 -10.37
C PRO A 13 5.49 4.09 -9.80
N PRO A 14 5.17 4.65 -8.62
CA PRO A 14 5.93 5.75 -8.03
C PRO A 14 7.36 5.30 -7.72
N ARG A 15 8.29 5.63 -8.62
CA ARG A 15 9.73 5.53 -8.37
C ARG A 15 10.13 6.60 -7.35
N GLY A 16 10.93 6.22 -6.35
CA GLY A 16 11.42 7.15 -5.34
C GLY A 16 12.17 8.33 -5.97
N GLY A 17 12.00 9.52 -5.41
CA GLY A 17 12.78 10.71 -5.77
C GLY A 17 12.26 11.56 -6.93
N VAL A 18 11.20 11.14 -7.64
CA VAL A 18 10.63 11.90 -8.78
C VAL A 18 9.32 12.59 -8.37
N GLU A 19 9.13 13.82 -8.84
CA GLU A 19 7.89 14.59 -8.64
C GLU A 19 6.74 14.09 -9.51
N ARG A 20 5.54 14.01 -8.95
CA ARG A 20 4.34 13.50 -9.63
C ARG A 20 3.11 14.29 -9.21
N LEU A 21 2.22 14.52 -10.17
CA LEU A 21 0.89 15.09 -9.92
C LEU A 21 0.03 14.07 -9.19
N THR A 22 -0.68 14.50 -8.15
CA THR A 22 -1.57 13.65 -7.36
C THR A 22 -2.86 14.35 -6.99
N PHE A 23 -3.86 13.54 -6.67
CA PHE A 23 -5.02 13.95 -5.90
C PHE A 23 -4.90 13.34 -4.51
N SER A 24 -4.89 14.19 -3.49
CA SER A 24 -4.58 13.81 -2.11
C SER A 24 -5.82 13.93 -1.23
N ALA A 25 -6.08 12.90 -0.42
CA ALA A 25 -6.99 12.94 0.71
C ALA A 25 -6.15 13.10 2.00
N ILE A 26 -6.41 14.15 2.76
CA ILE A 26 -5.68 14.47 3.99
C ILE A 26 -6.69 14.41 5.14
N TRP A 27 -6.39 13.57 6.13
CA TRP A 27 -7.18 13.44 7.35
C TRP A 27 -6.44 14.02 8.55
N GLU A 28 -7.17 14.78 9.34
CA GLU A 28 -6.79 15.08 10.72
C GLU A 28 -7.50 14.08 11.62
N MET A 29 -6.73 13.34 12.41
CA MET A 29 -7.25 12.22 13.19
C MET A 29 -6.83 12.34 14.65
N SER A 30 -7.71 11.91 15.55
CA SER A 30 -7.37 11.71 16.95
C SER A 30 -6.41 10.53 17.12
N ARG A 31 -5.80 10.42 18.31
CA ARG A 31 -4.96 9.25 18.64
C ARG A 31 -5.73 7.94 18.59
N ASP A 32 -7.05 7.97 18.72
CA ASP A 32 -7.94 6.80 18.69
C ASP A 32 -8.49 6.48 17.30
N ALA A 33 -7.87 7.07 16.28
CA ALA A 33 -8.20 6.88 14.87
C ALA A 33 -9.60 7.36 14.48
N GLU A 34 -10.13 8.34 15.21
CA GLU A 34 -11.34 9.06 14.83
C GLU A 34 -10.99 10.21 13.88
N ILE A 35 -11.76 10.37 12.80
CA ILE A 35 -11.53 11.44 11.82
C ILE A 35 -12.16 12.73 12.34
N LEU A 36 -11.33 13.74 12.57
CA LEU A 36 -11.76 15.08 13.02
C LEU A 36 -12.08 15.98 11.84
N SER A 37 -11.25 15.95 10.79
CA SER A 37 -11.46 16.73 9.57
C SER A 37 -10.92 16.00 8.34
N THR A 38 -11.49 16.30 7.16
CA THR A 38 -11.07 15.72 5.87
C THR A 38 -10.92 16.82 4.83
N ARG A 39 -9.82 16.78 4.08
CA ARG A 39 -9.54 17.71 2.98
C ARG A 39 -9.12 16.94 1.74
N PHE A 40 -9.65 17.33 0.59
CA PHE A 40 -9.25 16.82 -0.71
C PHE A 40 -8.60 17.92 -1.53
N THR A 41 -7.43 17.65 -2.12
CA THR A 41 -6.70 18.64 -2.92
C THR A 41 -5.93 17.99 -4.05
N LYS A 42 -5.81 18.70 -5.18
CA LYS A 42 -4.80 18.38 -6.20
C LYS A 42 -3.45 18.91 -5.71
N GLY A 43 -2.36 18.26 -6.09
CA GLY A 43 -1.02 18.68 -5.69
C GLY A 43 0.09 17.96 -6.43
N VAL A 44 1.32 18.22 -5.99
CA VAL A 44 2.54 17.55 -6.46
C VAL A 44 3.20 16.93 -5.24
N ILE A 45 3.62 15.66 -5.35
CA ILE A 45 4.39 14.97 -4.31
C ILE A 45 5.68 14.41 -4.89
N ARG A 46 6.65 14.17 -4.00
CA ARG A 46 7.88 13.43 -4.29
C ARG A 46 8.02 12.30 -3.29
N SER A 47 7.81 11.06 -3.73
CA SER A 47 7.90 9.90 -2.83
C SER A 47 9.34 9.73 -2.32
N ARG A 48 9.48 9.52 -1.01
CA ARG A 48 10.79 9.30 -0.36
C ARG A 48 11.31 7.88 -0.60
N ALA A 49 10.42 6.91 -0.72
CA ALA A 49 10.77 5.50 -0.89
C ALA A 49 9.63 4.73 -1.58
N ALA A 50 9.99 3.66 -2.28
CA ALA A 50 9.06 2.60 -2.68
C ALA A 50 9.53 1.34 -1.98
N LEU A 51 8.67 0.74 -1.15
CA LEU A 51 9.02 -0.38 -0.27
C LEU A 51 8.17 -1.60 -0.60
N THR A 52 8.80 -2.76 -0.59
CA THR A 52 8.10 -4.04 -0.52
C THR A 52 7.51 -4.24 0.88
N TYR A 53 6.56 -5.17 1.02
CA TYR A 53 5.98 -5.51 2.33
C TYR A 53 7.05 -6.02 3.30
N ALA A 54 8.00 -6.85 2.83
CA ALA A 54 9.08 -7.37 3.65
C ALA A 54 10.01 -6.26 4.16
N GLU A 55 10.39 -5.32 3.29
CA GLU A 55 11.21 -4.16 3.69
C GLU A 55 10.48 -3.25 4.67
N ALA A 56 9.19 -2.98 4.43
CA ALA A 56 8.38 -2.16 5.34
C ALA A 56 8.25 -2.82 6.72
N GLN A 57 8.04 -4.14 6.77
CA GLN A 57 7.92 -4.89 8.02
C GLN A 57 9.26 -4.92 8.78
N ALA A 58 10.36 -5.19 8.08
CA ALA A 58 11.70 -5.17 8.69
C ALA A 58 12.02 -3.82 9.34
N ARG A 59 11.62 -2.70 8.71
CA ARG A 59 11.77 -1.36 9.30
C ARG A 59 10.88 -1.14 10.52
N ILE A 60 9.64 -1.57 10.45
CA ILE A 60 8.69 -1.45 11.57
C ILE A 60 9.26 -2.16 12.80
N ASP A 61 9.80 -3.36 12.62
CA ASP A 61 10.25 -4.25 13.69
C ASP A 61 11.62 -3.89 14.27
N ASP A 62 12.47 -3.16 13.54
CA ASP A 62 13.80 -2.76 14.02
C ASP A 62 13.74 -1.46 14.87
N PRO A 63 13.80 -1.55 16.21
CA PRO A 63 13.66 -0.37 17.08
C PRO A 63 14.79 0.65 16.94
N SER A 64 15.93 0.26 16.34
CA SER A 64 17.07 1.16 16.14
C SER A 64 16.84 2.16 14.99
N GLN A 65 15.99 1.81 14.02
CA GLN A 65 15.63 2.70 12.92
C GLN A 65 14.59 3.73 13.38
N THR A 66 14.98 5.00 13.37
CA THR A 66 14.19 6.14 13.87
C THR A 66 14.01 7.25 12.82
N ASP A 67 14.31 6.97 11.55
CA ASP A 67 14.07 7.92 10.47
C ASP A 67 12.57 8.24 10.30
N GLU A 68 12.28 9.35 9.59
CA GLU A 68 10.92 9.84 9.41
C GLU A 68 10.00 8.84 8.72
N VAL A 69 10.50 8.07 7.74
CA VAL A 69 9.70 7.06 7.02
C VAL A 69 9.35 5.93 7.96
N THR A 70 10.33 5.41 8.71
CA THR A 70 10.11 4.32 9.66
C THR A 70 9.16 4.73 10.80
N THR A 71 9.34 5.93 11.35
CA THR A 71 8.43 6.46 12.38
C THR A 71 7.00 6.62 11.83
N GLY A 72 6.87 7.13 10.60
CA GLY A 72 5.59 7.21 9.90
C GLY A 72 4.92 5.84 9.70
N LEU A 73 5.68 4.82 9.29
CA LEU A 73 5.17 3.45 9.13
C LEU A 73 4.63 2.89 10.45
N ARG A 74 5.32 3.11 11.57
CA ARG A 74 4.84 2.67 12.90
C ARG A 74 3.56 3.38 13.32
N HIS A 75 3.46 4.69 13.09
CA HIS A 75 2.24 5.44 13.35
C HIS A 75 1.07 4.94 12.49
N LEU A 76 1.30 4.71 11.20
CA LEU A 76 0.30 4.16 10.28
C LEU A 76 -0.14 2.76 10.71
N LEU A 77 0.78 1.89 11.14
CA LEU A 77 0.44 0.57 11.67
C LEU A 77 -0.43 0.65 12.92
N SER A 78 -0.10 1.55 13.85
CA SER A 78 -0.90 1.78 15.06
C SER A 78 -2.33 2.21 14.73
N LEU A 79 -2.49 3.18 13.82
CA LEU A 79 -3.80 3.63 13.34
C LEU A 79 -4.54 2.52 12.59
N ALA A 80 -3.86 1.76 11.73
CA ALA A 80 -4.46 0.66 10.98
C ALA A 80 -5.06 -0.42 11.88
N LYS A 81 -4.37 -0.78 12.98
CA LYS A 81 -4.89 -1.71 13.99
C LYS A 81 -6.18 -1.19 14.63
N LYS A 82 -6.22 0.09 15.02
CA LYS A 82 -7.42 0.71 15.61
C LYS A 82 -8.59 0.76 14.61
N LEU A 83 -8.33 1.19 13.38
CA LEU A 83 -9.33 1.25 12.31
C LEU A 83 -9.90 -0.15 11.99
N ARG A 84 -9.05 -1.18 11.95
CA ARG A 84 -9.48 -2.56 11.73
C ARG A 84 -10.36 -3.05 12.86
N ALA A 85 -9.95 -2.85 14.12
CA ALA A 85 -10.74 -3.22 15.28
C ALA A 85 -12.13 -2.55 15.25
N GLY A 86 -12.19 -1.24 14.96
CA GLY A 86 -13.45 -0.52 14.80
C GLY A 86 -14.29 -1.04 13.63
N ARG A 87 -13.67 -1.40 12.50
CA ARG A 87 -14.35 -1.97 11.33
C ARG A 87 -15.01 -3.31 11.67
N VAL A 88 -14.30 -4.20 12.36
CA VAL A 88 -14.83 -5.50 12.82
C VAL A 88 -15.94 -5.31 13.84
N ALA A 89 -15.76 -4.41 14.82
CA ALA A 89 -16.78 -4.11 15.83
C ALA A 89 -18.09 -3.57 15.22
N ARG A 90 -18.02 -2.86 14.09
CA ARG A 90 -19.18 -2.41 13.32
C ARG A 90 -19.82 -3.50 12.44
N GLY A 91 -19.38 -4.75 12.56
CA GLY A 91 -19.96 -5.88 11.85
C GLY A 91 -19.48 -6.05 10.41
N ALA A 92 -18.35 -5.43 10.03
CA ALA A 92 -17.79 -5.66 8.71
C ALA A 92 -17.29 -7.10 8.57
N LEU A 93 -17.83 -7.81 7.59
CA LEU A 93 -17.40 -9.15 7.25
C LEU A 93 -16.11 -9.08 6.43
N GLN A 94 -15.03 -9.67 6.95
CA GLN A 94 -13.78 -9.81 6.19
C GLN A 94 -13.85 -11.06 5.32
N LEU A 95 -14.38 -10.89 4.12
CA LEU A 95 -14.35 -11.91 3.07
C LEU A 95 -12.97 -11.89 2.40
N ALA A 96 -11.97 -12.49 3.03
CA ALA A 96 -10.69 -12.73 2.37
C ALA A 96 -10.79 -14.02 1.56
N SER A 97 -10.90 -13.92 0.24
CA SER A 97 -10.51 -15.02 -0.63
C SER A 97 -8.98 -15.11 -0.58
N PRO A 98 -8.37 -16.30 -0.40
CA PRO A 98 -6.93 -16.43 -0.52
C PRO A 98 -6.50 -15.93 -1.90
N GLU A 99 -5.66 -14.91 -1.93
CA GLU A 99 -5.10 -14.37 -3.17
C GLU A 99 -3.83 -15.16 -3.48
N VAL A 100 -3.89 -16.00 -4.52
CA VAL A 100 -2.74 -16.78 -5.00
C VAL A 100 -2.03 -15.95 -6.07
N LYS A 101 -0.76 -15.59 -5.83
CA LYS A 101 0.10 -15.04 -6.89
C LYS A 101 1.04 -16.13 -7.38
N PHE A 102 1.14 -16.24 -8.70
CA PHE A 102 2.12 -17.06 -9.38
C PHE A 102 3.25 -16.15 -9.84
N ASP A 103 4.47 -16.37 -9.35
CA ASP A 103 5.65 -15.74 -9.92
C ASP A 103 6.01 -16.49 -11.21
N LEU A 104 5.79 -15.85 -12.36
CA LEU A 104 6.21 -16.36 -13.67
C LEU A 104 7.60 -15.76 -13.96
N ALA A 105 8.63 -16.59 -13.96
CA ALA A 105 9.95 -16.22 -14.48
C ALA A 105 9.91 -16.13 -16.02
N ASP A 106 10.74 -15.26 -16.57
CA ASP A 106 10.77 -14.82 -17.96
C ASP A 106 10.66 -15.90 -19.06
N ASP A 107 9.83 -15.57 -20.04
CA ASP A 107 9.82 -15.86 -21.50
C ASP A 107 10.31 -17.19 -22.12
N ASP A 108 10.55 -18.30 -21.41
CA ASP A 108 10.80 -19.58 -22.15
C ASP A 108 10.50 -20.89 -21.39
N THR A 109 9.83 -20.88 -20.25
CA THR A 109 9.45 -22.15 -19.59
C THR A 109 8.09 -22.04 -18.91
N HIS A 110 7.10 -22.74 -19.48
CA HIS A 110 5.69 -22.77 -19.08
C HIS A 110 5.40 -23.58 -17.80
N ASP A 111 6.34 -23.68 -16.86
CA ASP A 111 6.15 -24.42 -15.61
C ASP A 111 6.20 -23.47 -14.40
N PRO A 112 5.12 -23.38 -13.59
CA PRO A 112 5.10 -22.53 -12.40
C PRO A 112 6.01 -23.09 -11.30
N ILE A 113 6.90 -22.25 -10.77
CA ILE A 113 8.01 -22.69 -9.90
C ILE A 113 7.67 -22.54 -8.40
N ASP A 114 6.74 -21.66 -7.99
CA ASP A 114 6.34 -21.55 -6.58
C ASP A 114 4.96 -20.89 -6.38
N VAL A 115 4.29 -21.26 -5.29
CA VAL A 115 2.97 -20.73 -4.87
C VAL A 115 3.12 -20.08 -3.50
N GLY A 116 3.23 -18.76 -3.47
CA GLY A 116 3.21 -17.96 -2.24
C GLY A 116 1.80 -17.60 -1.80
N VAL A 117 1.35 -18.12 -0.66
CA VAL A 117 0.09 -17.68 -0.02
C VAL A 117 0.38 -16.45 0.82
N TYR A 118 -0.28 -15.31 0.53
CA TYR A 118 -0.21 -14.15 1.42
C TYR A 118 -0.96 -14.46 2.72
N GLN A 119 -0.23 -14.45 3.84
CA GLN A 119 -0.86 -14.50 5.15
C GLN A 119 -1.47 -13.12 5.43
N VAL A 120 -2.80 -13.07 5.48
CA VAL A 120 -3.53 -11.86 5.83
C VAL A 120 -3.32 -11.61 7.33
N ILE A 121 -2.51 -10.60 7.67
CA ILE A 121 -2.37 -10.10 9.04
C ILE A 121 -3.72 -9.61 9.51
#